data_AF-A0A1H8WCB4-F1
#
_entry.id   AF-A0A1H8WCB4-F1
#
_cell.length_a   1.000
_cell.length_b   1.000
_cell.length_c   1.000
_cell.angle_alpha   90.00
_cell.angle_beta   90.00
_cell.angle_gamma   90.00
#
_symmetry.space_group_name_H-M   'P 1'
#
loop_
_entity.id
_entity.type
_entity.pdbx_description
1 polymer ?
#
loop_
_entity_poly.entity_id
_entity_poly.type
_entity_poly.pdbx_seq_one_letter_code
_entity_poly.pdbx_strand_id
1 'polypeptide(L)'
;MTGHIKEMVERVSWMSPIDYEILLFFETHDILVSPKVLSVNIGYDRQYTSKRCRVLMDAGILEKDESELYGLSDSGRAFLAGELDAEVLERDENP
;
A
#
# COMPACT_ATOMS: atom_id res chain seq x y z
N MET A 1 2.82 -12.85 11.56
CA MET A 1 3.79 -12.24 10.63
C MET A 1 3.69 -10.72 10.55
N THR A 2 2.64 -10.11 11.13
CA THR A 2 2.32 -8.68 11.14
C THR A 2 3.41 -7.71 11.65
N GLY A 3 4.34 -8.17 12.51
CA GLY A 3 5.38 -7.29 13.07
C GLY A 3 6.35 -6.74 12.03
N HIS A 4 6.67 -7.51 10.99
CA HIS A 4 7.65 -7.13 9.98
C HIS A 4 7.18 -5.92 9.14
N ILE A 5 5.92 -5.93 8.69
CA ILE A 5 5.35 -4.82 7.91
C ILE A 5 5.34 -3.54 8.71
N LYS A 6 5.03 -3.62 10.02
CA LYS A 6 5.04 -2.44 10.88
C LYS A 6 6.44 -1.82 10.96
N GLU A 7 7.47 -2.64 11.17
CA GLU A 7 8.85 -2.17 11.22
C GLU A 7 9.29 -1.56 9.87
N MET A 8 8.90 -2.16 8.74
CA MET A 8 9.19 -1.60 7.42
C MET A 8 8.55 -0.22 7.26
N VAL A 9 7.25 -0.09 7.58
CA VAL A 9 6.52 1.17 7.48
C VAL A 9 7.13 2.25 8.37
N GLU A 10 7.55 1.90 9.60
CA GLU A 10 8.22 2.84 10.51
C GLU A 10 9.60 3.31 10.00
N ARG A 11 10.28 2.51 9.18
CA ARG A 11 11.59 2.86 8.59
C ARG A 11 11.48 3.69 7.30
N VAL A 12 10.36 3.60 6.59
CA VAL A 12 10.14 4.34 5.34
C VAL A 12 9.59 5.73 5.63
N SER A 13 10.44 6.75 5.49
CA SER A 13 10.16 8.12 5.92
C SER A 13 8.93 8.79 5.29
N TRP A 14 8.48 8.33 4.12
CA TRP A 14 7.32 8.87 3.42
C TRP A 14 6.01 8.12 3.71
N MET A 15 6.09 6.97 4.38
CA MET A 15 4.91 6.22 4.78
C MET A 15 4.22 6.88 5.98
N SER A 16 2.91 6.70 6.03
CA SER A 16 2.00 7.15 7.08
C SER A 16 1.41 5.92 7.80
N PRO A 17 0.95 6.03 9.06
CA PRO A 17 0.32 4.91 9.77
C PRO A 17 -0.80 4.19 9.00
N ILE A 18 -1.57 4.92 8.18
CA ILE A 18 -2.61 4.30 7.34
C ILE A 18 -2.03 3.36 6.28
N ASP A 19 -0.80 3.57 5.79
CA ASP A 19 -0.22 2.69 4.77
C ASP A 19 0.04 1.32 5.36
N TYR A 20 0.45 1.24 6.62
CA TYR A 20 0.54 -0.03 7.33
C TYR A 20 -0.82 -0.76 7.34
N GLU A 21 -1.92 -0.06 7.60
CA GLU A 21 -3.26 -0.66 7.60
C GLU A 21 -3.70 -1.09 6.19
N ILE A 22 -3.35 -0.31 5.16
CA ILE A 22 -3.59 -0.67 3.75
C ILE A 22 -2.80 -1.94 3.38
N LEU A 23 -1.51 -1.98 3.71
CA LEU A 23 -0.64 -3.11 3.42
C LEU A 23 -1.05 -4.36 4.19
N LEU A 24 -1.43 -4.23 5.46
CA LEU A 24 -1.97 -5.31 6.26
C LEU A 24 -3.29 -5.85 5.68
N PHE A 25 -4.16 -4.96 5.19
CA PHE A 25 -5.39 -5.36 4.51
C PHE A 25 -5.07 -6.23 3.29
N PHE A 26 -4.13 -5.82 2.44
CA PHE A 26 -3.77 -6.54 1.23
C PHE A 26 -2.93 -7.81 1.48
N GLU A 27 -2.08 -7.84 2.52
CA GLU A 27 -1.40 -9.07 2.96
C GLU A 27 -2.44 -10.13 3.36
N THR A 28 -3.50 -9.70 4.05
CA THR A 28 -4.58 -10.58 4.50
C THR A 28 -5.55 -10.92 3.36
N HIS A 29 -5.75 -9.99 2.42
CA HIS A 29 -6.71 -10.09 1.32
C HIS A 29 -6.06 -9.67 0.01
N ASP A 30 -5.52 -10.65 -0.71
CA ASP A 30 -4.93 -10.44 -2.02
C ASP A 30 -6.01 -10.35 -3.12
N ILE A 31 -6.67 -9.19 -3.19
CA ILE A 31 -7.83 -8.92 -4.06
C ILE A 31 -7.74 -7.50 -4.65
N LEU A 32 -8.61 -7.22 -5.62
CA LEU A 32 -8.83 -5.88 -6.16
C LEU A 32 -9.96 -5.16 -5.42
N VAL A 33 -9.70 -3.97 -4.88
CA VAL A 33 -10.70 -3.17 -4.15
C VAL A 33 -10.65 -1.68 -4.49
N SER A 34 -11.83 -1.05 -4.46
CA SER A 34 -11.91 0.41 -4.56
C SER A 34 -11.47 1.07 -3.25
N PRO A 35 -10.95 2.32 -3.28
CA PRO A 35 -10.63 3.06 -2.06
C PRO A 35 -11.82 3.25 -1.12
N LYS A 36 -13.05 3.23 -1.64
CA LYS A 36 -14.28 3.31 -0.84
C LYS A 36 -14.49 2.05 0.01
N VAL A 37 -14.28 0.87 -0.57
CA VAL A 37 -14.42 -0.39 0.17
C VAL A 37 -13.28 -0.53 1.15
N LEU A 38 -12.05 -0.24 0.72
CA LEU A 38 -10.87 -0.30 1.57
C LEU A 38 -11.03 0.58 2.81
N SER A 39 -11.39 1.86 2.64
CA SER A 39 -11.48 2.83 3.74
C SER A 39 -12.44 2.38 4.87
N VAL A 40 -13.55 1.73 4.51
CA VAL A 40 -14.52 1.19 5.48
C VAL A 40 -13.90 0.07 6.32
N ASN A 41 -13.05 -0.77 5.73
CA ASN A 41 -12.45 -1.92 6.39
C ASN A 41 -11.24 -1.55 7.26
N ILE A 42 -10.51 -0.48 6.92
CA ILE A 42 -9.35 -0.01 7.68
C ILE A 42 -9.67 1.15 8.64
N GLY A 43 -10.91 1.64 8.66
CA GLY A 43 -11.35 2.68 9.61
C GLY A 43 -10.88 4.11 9.29
N TYR A 44 -10.52 4.39 8.03
CA TYR A 44 -10.10 5.72 7.57
C TYR A 44 -11.12 6.37 6.65
N ASP A 45 -11.00 7.69 6.44
CA ASP A 45 -11.83 8.35 5.45
C ASP A 45 -11.41 7.99 4.01
N ARG A 46 -12.40 7.99 3.12
CA ARG A 46 -12.22 7.59 1.72
C ARG A 46 -11.22 8.48 0.96
N GLN A 47 -11.21 9.78 1.23
CA GLN A 47 -10.37 10.72 0.48
C GLN A 47 -8.90 10.57 0.87
N TYR A 48 -8.61 10.40 2.15
CA TYR A 48 -7.26 10.11 2.63
C TYR A 48 -6.79 8.71 2.20
N THR A 49 -7.65 7.70 2.30
CA THR A 49 -7.36 6.35 1.79
C THR A 49 -7.01 6.40 0.30
N SER A 50 -7.82 7.09 -0.53
CA SER A 50 -7.54 7.22 -1.96
C SER A 50 -6.24 7.97 -2.26
N LYS A 51 -5.89 8.99 -1.47
CA LYS A 51 -4.60 9.68 -1.58
C LYS A 51 -3.45 8.71 -1.33
N ARG A 52 -3.56 7.88 -0.29
CA ARG A 52 -2.49 6.94 0.10
C ARG A 52 -2.37 5.74 -0.82
N CYS A 53 -3.48 5.20 -1.35
CA CYS A 53 -3.43 4.21 -2.42
C CYS A 53 -2.66 4.73 -3.65
N ARG A 54 -2.82 6.02 -3.98
CA ARG A 54 -2.07 6.64 -5.07
C ARG A 54 -0.58 6.74 -4.75
N VAL A 55 -0.22 7.20 -3.55
CA VAL A 55 1.18 7.23 -3.10
C VAL A 55 1.83 5.84 -3.14
N LEU A 56 1.13 4.79 -2.69
CA LEU A 56 1.64 3.41 -2.72
C LEU A 56 1.71 2.85 -4.15
N MET A 57 0.85 3.31 -5.05
CA MET A 57 0.91 2.96 -6.47
C MET A 57 2.08 3.65 -7.16
N ASP A 58 2.27 4.95 -6.90
CA ASP A 58 3.41 5.72 -7.36
C ASP A 58 4.73 5.19 -6.77
N ALA A 59 4.66 4.48 -5.63
CA ALA A 59 5.75 3.74 -5.00
C ALA A 59 6.05 2.37 -5.64
N GLY A 60 5.24 1.96 -6.63
CA GLY A 60 5.29 0.63 -7.24
C GLY A 60 4.78 -0.52 -6.35
N ILE A 61 4.21 -0.25 -5.17
CA ILE A 61 3.70 -1.27 -4.24
C ILE A 61 2.31 -1.72 -4.64
N LEU A 62 1.45 -0.77 -4.98
CA LEU A 62 0.12 -1.05 -5.49
C LEU A 62 0.10 -0.89 -7.01
N GLU A 63 -0.83 -1.60 -7.64
CA GLU A 63 -1.21 -1.36 -9.02
C GLU A 63 -2.70 -1.06 -9.10
N LYS A 64 -3.10 -0.52 -10.25
CA LYS A 64 -4.49 -0.15 -10.51
C LYS A 64 -4.92 -0.68 -11.86
N ASP A 65 -6.03 -1.42 -11.86
CA ASP A 65 -6.55 -2.03 -13.07
C ASP A 65 -7.40 -1.06 -13.92
N GLU A 66 -7.88 -1.54 -15.07
CA GLU A 66 -8.77 -0.76 -15.97
C GLU A 66 -10.11 -0.40 -15.32
N SER A 67 -10.53 -1.12 -14.26
CA SER A 67 -11.74 -0.85 -13.49
C SER A 67 -11.50 0.12 -12.33
N GLU A 68 -10.31 0.72 -12.28
CA GLU A 68 -9.87 1.68 -11.28
C GLU A 68 -9.80 1.11 -9.84
N LEU A 69 -9.63 -0.21 -9.71
CA LEU A 69 -9.47 -0.92 -8.45
C LEU A 69 -7.98 -1.11 -8.13
N TYR A 70 -7.64 -1.03 -6.84
CA TYR A 70 -6.28 -1.21 -6.36
C TYR A 70 -6.04 -2.64 -5.88
N GLY A 71 -4.84 -3.16 -6.15
CA GLY A 71 -4.31 -4.42 -5.62
C GLY A 71 -2.80 -4.35 -5.43
N LEU A 72 -2.19 -5.42 -4.92
CA LEU A 72 -0.73 -5.53 -4.84
C LEU A 72 -0.14 -5.78 -6.23
N SER A 73 0.88 -4.99 -6.57
CA SER A 73 1.77 -5.32 -7.69
C SER A 73 2.68 -6.49 -7.32
N ASP A 74 3.42 -7.02 -8.30
CA ASP A 74 4.47 -8.02 -8.05
C ASP A 74 5.54 -7.51 -7.08
N SER A 75 5.99 -6.26 -7.25
CA SER A 75 6.94 -5.61 -6.33
C SER A 75 6.37 -5.43 -4.94
N GLY A 76 5.07 -5.13 -4.82
CA GLY A 76 4.39 -5.02 -3.53
C GLY A 76 4.34 -6.36 -2.78
N ARG A 77 4.12 -7.46 -3.49
CA ARG A 77 4.17 -8.82 -2.91
C ARG A 77 5.57 -9.15 -2.41
N ALA A 78 6.59 -8.90 -3.23
CA ALA A 78 7.99 -9.11 -2.86
C ALA A 78 8.40 -8.24 -1.66
N PHE A 79 7.96 -6.98 -1.63
CA PHE A 79 8.14 -6.08 -0.50
C PHE A 79 7.53 -6.66 0.79
N LEU A 80 6.27 -7.09 0.75
CA LEU A 80 5.60 -7.69 1.92
C LEU A 80 6.23 -9.02 2.36
N ALA A 81 6.79 -9.79 1.43
CA ALA A 81 7.55 -11.00 1.73
C ALA A 81 8.95 -10.73 2.32
N GLY A 82 9.40 -9.47 2.34
CA GLY A 82 10.75 -9.10 2.75
C GLY A 82 11.82 -9.44 1.71
N GLU A 83 11.42 -9.73 0.47
CA GLU A 83 12.29 -10.06 -0.66
C GLU A 83 12.77 -8.81 -1.41
N LEU A 84 12.11 -7.67 -1.20
CA LEU A 84 12.47 -6.37 -1.75
C LEU A 84 12.72 -5.37 -0.62
N ASP A 85 13.88 -4.71 -0.65
CA ASP A 85 14.20 -3.65 0.31
C ASP A 85 13.33 -2.41 0.03
N ALA A 86 12.89 -1.76 1.10
CA ALA A 86 12.09 -0.56 1.06
C ALA A 86 12.80 0.62 0.39
N GLU A 87 14.13 0.63 0.40
CA GLU A 87 14.96 1.62 -0.26
C GLU A 87 14.90 1.55 -1.79
N VAL A 88 14.41 0.44 -2.35
CA VAL A 88 14.31 0.19 -3.80
C VAL A 88 12.96 0.65 -4.38
N LEU A 89 12.02 1.04 -3.52
CA LEU A 89 10.72 1.52 -3.96
C LEU A 89 10.87 2.85 -4.72
N GLU A 90 10.54 2.83 -6.01
CA GLU A 90 10.53 4.01 -6.86
C GLU A 90 9.45 4.96 -6.36
N ARG A 91 9.77 6.19 -5.95
CA ARG A 91 8.74 7.22 -5.79
C ARG A 91 8.86 8.19 -6.94
N ASP A 92 7.85 8.24 -7.80
CA ASP A 92 7.76 9.32 -8.77
C ASP A 92 7.49 10.62 -7.98
N GLU A 93 8.54 11.42 -7.76
CA GLU A 93 8.45 12.72 -7.09
C GLU A 93 7.80 13.73 -8.04
N ASN A 94 6.51 13.52 -8.36
CA ASN A 94 5.78 14.51 -9.13
C ASN A 94 5.10 15.50 -8.14
N PRO A 95 5.51 16.79 -8.11
CA PRO A 95 5.00 17.80 -7.18
C PRO A 95 3.53 18.16 -7.37
#